data_AF-X1K6C6-F1
#
_entry.id   AF-X1K6C6-F1
#
_cell.length_a   1.000
_cell.length_b   1.000
_cell.length_c   1.000
_cell.angle_alpha   90.00
_cell.angle_beta   90.00
_cell.angle_gamma   90.00
#
_symmetry.space_group_name_H-M   'P 1'
#
loop_
_entity.id
_entity.type
_entity.pdbx_description
1 polymer ?
#
loop_
_entity_poly.entity_id
_entity_poly.type
_entity_poly.pdbx_seq_one_letter_code
_entity_poly.pdbx_strand_id
1 'polypeptide(L)'
;MGEQAEQAFSVQNTGFANLVVSGLTLTGDGYTAAPDTFSLTRAQSQQVTVTFIPQRDSVYMGELIITHNGTSSPDTIGLSGTGLVPEPVYSPDALQYGNVQVGQQVDLGFQVQNTGEGVLNVADISATSSDFTISSKILQVDPGQDTTITVTFASSEFRSYSEHLTSCGAKVTVTS
;
A
#
# COMPACT_ATOMS: atom_id res chain seq x y z
N MET A 1 -0.29 0.93 -2.62
CA MET A 1 1.13 1.13 -2.22
C MET A 1 1.47 0.18 -1.07
N GLY A 2 2.69 -0.35 -0.99
CA GLY A 2 3.10 -1.21 0.14
C GLY A 2 3.19 -0.45 1.46
N GLU A 3 3.15 -1.15 2.59
CA GLU A 3 3.38 -0.54 3.91
C GLU A 3 4.79 0.07 3.99
N GLN A 4 4.91 1.23 4.66
CA GLN A 4 6.23 1.81 4.92
C GLN A 4 6.83 1.25 6.20
N ALA A 5 8.15 1.08 6.21
CA ALA A 5 8.91 0.80 7.42
C ALA A 5 9.99 1.88 7.63
N GLU A 6 10.24 2.25 8.88
CA GLU A 6 11.28 3.21 9.24
C GLU A 6 12.26 2.60 10.22
N GLN A 7 13.55 2.82 9.99
CA GLN A 7 14.61 2.49 10.93
C GLN A 7 15.52 3.69 11.13
N ALA A 8 15.84 3.97 12.38
CA ALA A 8 16.70 5.09 12.73
C ALA A 8 17.99 4.61 13.40
N PHE A 9 19.09 5.26 13.05
CA PHE A 9 20.39 5.07 13.69
C PHE A 9 20.99 6.40 14.09
N SER A 10 21.97 6.36 15.00
CA SER A 10 22.63 7.55 15.54
C SER A 10 24.04 7.68 14.97
N VAL A 11 24.34 8.84 14.40
CA VAL A 11 25.70 9.23 14.00
C VAL A 11 26.27 10.12 15.11
N GLN A 12 27.41 9.73 15.67
CA GLN A 12 28.06 10.46 16.76
C GLN A 12 29.44 10.98 16.35
N ASN A 13 29.73 12.24 16.66
CA ASN A 13 31.09 12.77 16.54
C ASN A 13 31.91 12.49 17.81
N THR A 14 32.76 11.47 17.73
CA THR A 14 33.70 11.09 18.80
C THR A 14 35.04 11.83 18.74
N GLY A 15 35.29 12.57 17.65
CA GLY A 15 36.50 13.34 17.43
C GLY A 15 36.50 14.70 18.13
N PHE A 16 37.62 15.42 18.00
CA PHE A 16 37.78 16.77 18.52
C PHE A 16 37.42 17.87 17.52
N ALA A 17 37.47 17.57 16.22
CA ALA A 17 37.09 18.48 15.14
C ALA A 17 35.61 18.32 14.78
N ASN A 18 35.02 19.32 14.12
CA ASN A 18 33.65 19.24 13.63
C ASN A 18 33.53 18.17 12.53
N LEU A 19 32.59 17.25 12.72
CA LEU A 19 32.20 16.29 11.69
C LEU A 19 31.12 16.93 10.81
N VAL A 20 31.36 16.97 9.51
CA VAL A 20 30.43 17.49 8.51
C VAL A 20 30.05 16.35 7.59
N VAL A 21 28.78 15.94 7.65
CA VAL A 21 28.17 14.98 6.72
C VAL A 21 27.64 15.78 5.54
N SER A 22 28.25 15.58 4.37
CA SER A 22 27.98 16.34 3.15
C SER A 22 26.99 15.66 2.21
N GLY A 23 26.60 14.41 2.49
CA GLY A 23 25.56 13.74 1.73
C GLY A 23 25.32 12.30 2.17
N LEU A 24 24.08 11.87 1.98
CA LEU A 24 23.64 10.49 2.02
C LEU A 24 23.34 10.04 0.59
N THR A 25 23.92 8.93 0.15
CA THR A 25 23.63 8.32 -1.15
C THR A 25 23.09 6.92 -0.93
N LEU A 26 21.95 6.61 -1.53
CA LEU A 26 21.35 5.29 -1.48
C LEU A 26 21.57 4.56 -2.80
N THR A 27 21.94 3.30 -2.71
CA THR A 27 21.91 2.37 -3.85
C THR A 27 20.67 1.47 -3.73
N GLY A 28 20.13 1.04 -4.87
CA GLY A 28 18.87 0.29 -4.92
C GLY A 28 17.63 1.17 -4.83
N ASP A 29 16.46 0.56 -5.12
CA ASP A 29 15.16 1.24 -5.13
C ASP A 29 14.42 1.05 -3.80
N GLY A 30 13.41 1.89 -3.55
CA GLY A 30 12.49 1.72 -2.41
C GLY A 30 13.00 2.27 -1.07
N TYR A 31 14.17 2.92 -1.03
CA TYR A 31 14.70 3.56 0.18
C TYR A 31 14.79 5.07 0.04
N THR A 32 14.55 5.77 1.15
CA THR A 32 14.91 7.19 1.35
C THR A 32 15.60 7.34 2.70
N ALA A 33 16.39 8.40 2.88
CA ALA A 33 17.06 8.67 4.16
C ALA A 33 17.01 10.15 4.48
N ALA A 34 16.95 10.52 5.76
CA ALA A 34 16.98 11.91 6.20
C ALA A 34 17.54 12.06 7.62
N PRO A 35 18.18 13.19 7.97
CA PRO A 35 18.52 14.30 7.08
C PRO A 35 19.73 13.99 6.18
N ASP A 36 19.75 14.54 4.97
CA ASP A 36 20.82 14.28 3.97
C ASP A 36 22.18 14.90 4.32
N THR A 37 22.17 16.04 5.03
CA THR A 37 23.39 16.75 5.44
C THR A 37 23.23 17.35 6.82
N PHE A 38 24.31 17.35 7.60
CA PHE A 38 24.34 17.91 8.95
C PHE A 38 25.77 18.07 9.46
N SER A 39 25.95 18.87 10.51
CA SER A 39 27.24 19.08 11.17
C SER A 39 27.15 18.81 12.67
N LEU A 40 28.11 18.08 13.21
CA LEU A 40 28.19 17.73 14.62
C LEU A 40 29.47 18.28 15.23
N THR A 41 29.32 19.11 16.26
CA THR A 41 30.43 19.46 17.14
C THR A 41 30.79 18.27 18.04
N ARG A 42 31.90 18.38 18.78
CA ARG A 42 32.42 17.30 19.63
C ARG A 42 31.33 16.75 20.56
N ALA A 43 31.23 15.42 20.62
CA ALA A 43 30.29 14.65 21.43
C ALA A 43 28.79 14.81 21.07
N GLN A 44 28.45 15.56 20.03
CA GLN A 44 27.08 15.60 19.51
C GLN A 44 26.74 14.35 18.70
N SER A 45 25.44 14.07 18.65
CA SER A 45 24.87 13.01 17.82
C SER A 45 23.70 13.53 17.00
N GLN A 46 23.47 12.90 15.85
CA GLN A 46 22.34 13.15 14.97
C GLN A 46 21.65 11.83 14.67
N GLN A 47 20.33 11.82 14.76
CA GLN A 47 19.53 10.71 14.28
C GLN A 47 19.34 10.81 12.76
N VAL A 48 19.62 9.72 12.06
CA VAL A 48 19.31 9.52 10.64
C VAL A 48 18.24 8.43 10.57
N THR A 49 17.16 8.72 9.87
CA THR A 49 16.06 7.79 9.61
C THR A 49 16.13 7.33 8.16
N VAL A 50 16.11 6.02 7.95
CA VAL A 50 15.94 5.38 6.64
C VAL A 50 14.50 4.88 6.55
N THR A 51 13.79 5.30 5.52
CA THR A 51 12.42 4.88 5.23
C THR A 51 12.43 3.93 4.04
N PHE A 52 11.77 2.78 4.18
CA PHE A 52 11.59 1.78 3.15
C PHE A 52 10.13 1.77 2.69
N ILE A 53 9.92 1.97 1.38
CA ILE A 53 8.60 2.01 0.72
C ILE A 53 8.67 1.07 -0.51
N PRO A 54 8.37 -0.22 -0.35
CA PRO A 54 8.38 -1.17 -1.45
C PRO A 54 7.23 -0.91 -2.43
N GLN A 55 7.51 -1.03 -3.73
CA GLN A 55 6.48 -0.91 -4.77
C GLN A 55 5.97 -2.26 -5.30
N ARG A 56 6.71 -3.32 -5.04
CA ARG A 56 6.49 -4.68 -5.54
C ARG A 56 6.86 -5.67 -4.46
N ASP A 57 6.19 -6.82 -4.49
CA ASP A 57 6.62 -7.98 -3.72
C ASP A 57 7.92 -8.53 -4.31
N SER A 58 9.01 -8.21 -3.61
CA SER A 58 10.38 -8.56 -3.96
C SER A 58 11.28 -8.31 -2.76
N VAL A 59 12.42 -8.98 -2.73
CA VAL A 59 13.53 -8.58 -1.89
C VAL A 59 14.20 -7.35 -2.51
N TYR A 60 14.42 -6.33 -1.68
CA TYR A 60 15.17 -5.12 -1.99
C TYR A 60 16.50 -5.19 -1.25
N MET A 61 17.58 -4.90 -1.97
CA MET A 61 18.92 -4.78 -1.42
C MET A 61 19.50 -3.45 -1.88
N GLY A 62 20.29 -2.86 -1.01
CA GLY A 62 20.92 -1.57 -1.26
C GLY A 62 21.97 -1.26 -0.23
N GLU A 63 22.54 -0.07 -0.34
CA GLU A 63 23.53 0.45 0.58
C GLU A 63 23.26 1.93 0.82
N LEU A 64 23.41 2.37 2.07
CA LEU A 64 23.49 3.77 2.44
C LEU A 64 24.96 4.17 2.57
N ILE A 65 25.40 5.06 1.70
CA ILE A 65 26.75 5.62 1.67
C ILE A 65 26.72 7.01 2.29
N ILE A 66 27.49 7.20 3.36
CA ILE A 66 27.56 8.43 4.16
C ILE A 66 28.88 9.14 3.85
N THR A 67 28.81 10.28 3.18
CA THR A 67 30.00 11.09 2.85
C THR A 67 30.20 12.17 3.89
N HIS A 68 31.41 12.27 4.45
CA HIS A 68 31.77 13.22 5.49
C HIS A 68 33.26 13.59 5.47
N ASN A 69 33.66 14.60 6.25
CA ASN A 69 35.04 15.08 6.29
C ASN A 69 35.98 14.29 7.24
N GLY A 70 35.56 13.14 7.73
CA GLY A 70 36.34 12.29 8.65
C GLY A 70 37.27 11.34 7.89
N THR A 71 38.28 10.79 8.56
CA THR A 71 39.27 9.91 7.92
C THR A 71 38.74 8.56 7.47
N SER A 72 37.61 8.11 8.02
CA SER A 72 36.94 6.86 7.61
C SER A 72 36.04 7.02 6.39
N SER A 73 35.86 8.26 5.89
CA SER A 73 34.85 8.52 4.87
C SER A 73 35.19 7.91 3.50
N PRO A 74 34.20 7.38 2.75
CA PRO A 74 32.79 7.23 3.13
C PRO A 74 32.52 5.99 4.01
N ASP A 75 31.55 6.11 4.92
CA ASP A 75 31.01 4.97 5.66
C ASP A 75 29.86 4.33 4.85
N THR A 76 29.71 3.01 4.90
CA THR A 76 28.68 2.27 4.14
C THR A 76 27.87 1.36 5.06
N ILE A 77 26.55 1.37 4.92
CA ILE A 77 25.61 0.54 5.68
C ILE A 77 24.78 -0.28 4.69
N GLY A 78 24.80 -1.61 4.82
CA GLY A 78 23.96 -2.49 4.00
C GLY A 78 22.48 -2.38 4.37
N LEU A 79 21.63 -2.36 3.35
CA LEU A 79 20.18 -2.30 3.47
C LEU A 79 19.56 -3.57 2.87
N SER A 80 18.57 -4.10 3.57
CA SER A 80 17.73 -5.19 3.08
C SER A 80 16.30 -5.01 3.55
N GLY A 81 15.34 -5.24 2.68
CA GLY A 81 13.92 -5.20 3.00
C GLY A 81 13.14 -6.13 2.06
N THR A 82 12.00 -6.61 2.51
CA THR A 82 11.07 -7.38 1.66
C THR A 82 9.83 -6.54 1.46
N GLY A 83 9.46 -6.33 0.19
CA GLY A 83 8.20 -5.69 -0.12
C GLY A 83 7.05 -6.63 0.13
N LEU A 84 6.07 -6.20 0.92
CA LEU A 84 4.83 -6.94 1.13
C LEU A 84 3.72 -6.19 0.39
N VAL A 85 3.10 -6.82 -0.61
CA VAL A 85 2.00 -6.22 -1.38
C VAL A 85 0.72 -7.06 -1.29
N PRO A 86 -0.46 -6.43 -1.25
CA PRO A 86 -1.72 -7.16 -1.27
C PRO A 86 -1.99 -7.77 -2.64
N GLU A 87 -2.68 -8.91 -2.66
CA GLU A 87 -3.15 -9.57 -3.88
C GLU A 87 -4.63 -9.96 -3.72
N PRO A 88 -5.57 -9.09 -4.17
CA PRO A 88 -6.99 -9.34 -4.00
C PRO A 88 -7.53 -10.39 -4.98
N VAL A 89 -8.32 -11.32 -4.46
CA VAL A 89 -9.11 -12.30 -5.22
C VAL A 89 -10.58 -12.12 -4.87
N TYR A 90 -11.44 -12.14 -5.89
CA TYR A 90 -12.89 -11.96 -5.75
C TYR A 90 -13.63 -13.24 -6.10
N SER A 91 -14.61 -13.65 -5.29
CA SER A 91 -15.41 -14.85 -5.56
C SER A 91 -16.86 -14.72 -5.08
N PRO A 92 -17.87 -14.91 -5.95
CA PRO A 92 -17.73 -15.04 -7.41
C PRO A 92 -17.25 -13.73 -8.05
N ASP A 93 -16.75 -13.81 -9.28
CA ASP A 93 -16.32 -12.64 -10.07
C ASP A 93 -17.50 -11.85 -10.68
N ALA A 94 -18.71 -12.43 -10.64
CA ALA A 94 -19.95 -11.81 -11.06
C ALA A 94 -21.13 -12.17 -10.14
N LEU A 95 -21.97 -11.16 -9.85
CA LEU A 95 -23.24 -11.35 -9.14
C LEU A 95 -24.39 -11.38 -10.15
N GLN A 96 -25.23 -12.41 -10.06
CA GLN A 96 -26.36 -12.62 -10.97
C GLN A 96 -27.68 -12.63 -10.20
N TYR A 97 -28.43 -11.52 -10.26
CA TYR A 97 -29.69 -11.35 -9.53
C TYR A 97 -30.91 -11.98 -10.23
N GLY A 98 -30.79 -12.28 -11.53
CA GLY A 98 -31.91 -12.80 -12.32
C GLY A 98 -33.08 -11.81 -12.43
N ASN A 99 -34.30 -12.32 -12.48
CA ASN A 99 -35.51 -11.50 -12.57
C ASN A 99 -35.98 -11.10 -11.17
N VAL A 100 -35.92 -9.81 -10.84
CA VAL A 100 -36.41 -9.25 -9.58
C VAL A 100 -37.68 -8.44 -9.85
N GLN A 101 -38.74 -8.69 -9.09
CA GLN A 101 -39.98 -7.94 -9.21
C GLN A 101 -39.80 -6.48 -8.77
N VAL A 102 -40.50 -5.55 -9.43
CA VAL A 102 -40.49 -4.13 -9.06
C VAL A 102 -40.95 -3.96 -7.60
N GLY A 103 -40.22 -3.16 -6.84
CA GLY A 103 -40.45 -2.94 -5.42
C GLY A 103 -39.85 -4.02 -4.50
N GLN A 104 -39.23 -5.07 -5.06
CA GLN A 104 -38.49 -6.06 -4.28
C GLN A 104 -37.00 -5.73 -4.21
N GLN A 105 -36.38 -6.24 -3.15
CA GLN A 105 -34.95 -6.20 -2.92
C GLN A 105 -34.37 -7.62 -2.92
N VAL A 106 -33.18 -7.79 -3.49
CA VAL A 106 -32.38 -9.02 -3.42
C VAL A 106 -30.96 -8.68 -3.02
N ASP A 107 -30.41 -9.44 -2.08
CA ASP A 107 -29.04 -9.30 -1.62
C ASP A 107 -28.20 -10.46 -2.14
N LEU A 108 -27.05 -10.15 -2.72
CA LEU A 108 -26.02 -11.13 -3.08
C LEU A 108 -24.68 -10.68 -2.51
N GLY A 109 -23.83 -11.65 -2.16
CA GLY A 109 -22.51 -11.39 -1.60
C GLY A 109 -21.39 -11.92 -2.49
N PHE A 110 -20.24 -11.26 -2.43
CA PHE A 110 -18.98 -11.78 -2.92
C PHE A 110 -17.91 -11.68 -1.83
N GLN A 111 -17.00 -12.64 -1.82
CA GLN A 111 -15.85 -12.66 -0.96
C GLN A 111 -14.72 -11.85 -1.60
N VAL A 112 -14.04 -11.06 -0.77
CA VAL A 112 -12.77 -10.41 -1.08
C VAL A 112 -11.72 -11.10 -0.22
N GLN A 113 -10.83 -11.86 -0.84
CA GLN A 113 -9.71 -12.50 -0.17
C GLN A 113 -8.42 -11.76 -0.50
N ASN A 114 -7.56 -11.54 0.50
CA ASN A 114 -6.20 -11.07 0.26
C ASN A 114 -5.23 -12.26 0.28
N THR A 115 -4.79 -12.68 -0.89
CA THR A 115 -3.83 -13.79 -1.07
C THR A 115 -2.37 -13.35 -1.03
N GLY A 116 -2.11 -12.04 -0.99
CA GLY A 116 -0.77 -11.47 -0.91
C GLY A 116 -0.27 -11.34 0.52
N GLU A 117 0.97 -10.85 0.66
CA GLU A 117 1.62 -10.69 1.98
C GLU A 117 1.48 -9.27 2.57
N GLY A 118 1.02 -8.28 1.78
CA GLY A 118 0.73 -6.93 2.26
C GLY A 118 -0.74 -6.74 2.60
N VAL A 119 -1.08 -5.79 3.48
CA VAL A 119 -2.47 -5.47 3.84
C VAL A 119 -3.22 -4.87 2.64
N LEU A 120 -4.39 -5.41 2.31
CA LEU A 120 -5.28 -4.87 1.29
C LEU A 120 -6.13 -3.75 1.88
N ASN A 121 -5.88 -2.51 1.45
CA ASN A 121 -6.70 -1.36 1.80
C ASN A 121 -7.54 -0.93 0.59
N VAL A 122 -8.86 -0.99 0.70
CA VAL A 122 -9.78 -0.45 -0.32
C VAL A 122 -10.40 0.83 0.22
N ALA A 123 -10.16 1.92 -0.48
CA ALA A 123 -10.61 3.26 -0.09
C ALA A 123 -12.04 3.59 -0.58
N ASP A 124 -12.51 2.93 -1.64
CA ASP A 124 -13.89 3.05 -2.11
C ASP A 124 -14.33 1.79 -2.86
N ILE A 125 -15.61 1.46 -2.70
CA ILE A 125 -16.35 0.55 -3.58
C ILE A 125 -17.60 1.28 -4.01
N SER A 126 -17.80 1.39 -5.32
CA SER A 126 -18.92 2.10 -5.91
C SER A 126 -19.71 1.22 -6.89
N ALA A 127 -21.00 1.51 -6.99
CA ALA A 127 -21.89 0.98 -8.01
C ALA A 127 -22.27 2.11 -8.96
N THR A 128 -22.45 1.79 -10.25
CA THR A 128 -22.79 2.79 -11.28
C THR A 128 -24.26 3.18 -11.28
N SER A 129 -25.16 2.29 -10.83
CA SER A 129 -26.59 2.58 -10.66
C SER A 129 -26.93 2.78 -9.19
N SER A 130 -27.85 3.71 -8.92
CA SER A 130 -28.45 3.92 -7.60
C SER A 130 -29.32 2.76 -7.14
N ASP A 131 -29.70 1.84 -8.03
CA ASP A 131 -30.47 0.64 -7.68
C ASP A 131 -29.62 -0.37 -6.88
N PHE A 132 -28.29 -0.20 -6.86
CA PHE A 132 -27.38 -1.03 -6.08
C PHE A 132 -26.85 -0.27 -4.87
N THR A 133 -26.96 -0.88 -3.69
CA THR A 133 -26.33 -0.41 -2.47
C THR A 133 -25.30 -1.44 -1.97
N ILE A 134 -24.21 -0.96 -1.41
CA ILE A 134 -23.06 -1.79 -1.00
C ILE A 134 -22.92 -1.69 0.52
N SER A 135 -22.79 -2.84 1.20
CA SER A 135 -22.76 -2.91 2.66
C SER A 135 -21.55 -2.21 3.28
N SER A 136 -20.39 -2.28 2.63
CA SER A 136 -19.19 -1.53 3.02
C SER A 136 -18.43 -1.01 1.80
N LYS A 137 -18.02 0.25 1.84
CA LYS A 137 -17.23 0.91 0.80
C LYS A 137 -15.74 0.96 1.11
N ILE A 138 -15.39 0.76 2.37
CA ILE A 138 -14.02 0.70 2.84
C ILE A 138 -13.78 -0.68 3.44
N LEU A 139 -12.63 -1.27 3.16
CA LEU A 139 -12.20 -2.50 3.80
C LEU A 139 -10.69 -2.50 3.99
N GLN A 140 -10.29 -3.14 5.07
CA GLN A 140 -8.93 -3.59 5.29
C GLN A 140 -8.99 -5.11 5.40
N VAL A 141 -8.20 -5.82 4.58
CA VAL A 141 -8.09 -7.28 4.64
C VAL A 141 -6.63 -7.62 4.82
N ASP A 142 -6.30 -8.12 6.00
CA ASP A 142 -4.95 -8.55 6.35
C ASP A 142 -4.53 -9.76 5.49
N PRO A 143 -3.21 -10.01 5.35
CA PRO A 143 -2.69 -11.14 4.57
C PRO A 143 -3.33 -12.48 4.96
N GLY A 144 -3.76 -13.25 3.96
CA GLY A 144 -4.40 -14.55 4.13
C GLY A 144 -5.82 -14.50 4.71
N GLN A 145 -6.35 -13.32 5.00
CA GLN A 145 -7.74 -13.14 5.46
C GLN A 145 -8.70 -12.89 4.30
N ASP A 146 -9.98 -13.01 4.61
CA ASP A 146 -11.07 -12.68 3.70
C ASP A 146 -12.19 -11.92 4.41
N THR A 147 -12.99 -11.23 3.60
CA THR A 147 -14.22 -10.56 4.04
C THR A 147 -15.31 -10.73 3.01
N THR A 148 -16.57 -10.62 3.42
CA THR A 148 -17.72 -10.68 2.50
C THR A 148 -18.34 -9.30 2.34
N ILE A 149 -18.49 -8.86 1.10
CA ILE A 149 -19.24 -7.65 0.74
C ILE A 149 -20.60 -8.06 0.21
N THR A 150 -21.65 -7.44 0.74
CA THR A 150 -23.03 -7.63 0.27
C THR A 150 -23.40 -6.47 -0.63
N VAL A 151 -23.91 -6.82 -1.81
CA VAL A 151 -24.50 -5.89 -2.77
C VAL A 151 -26.00 -6.16 -2.81
N THR A 152 -26.75 -5.12 -2.49
CA THR A 152 -28.19 -5.11 -2.43
C THR A 152 -28.72 -4.47 -3.71
N PHE A 153 -29.57 -5.18 -4.45
CA PHE A 153 -30.30 -4.64 -5.59
C PHE A 153 -31.74 -4.34 -5.21
N ALA A 154 -32.20 -3.11 -5.45
CA ALA A 154 -33.58 -2.68 -5.23
C ALA A 154 -34.15 -2.04 -6.50
N SER A 155 -35.13 -2.70 -7.14
CA SER A 155 -35.73 -2.21 -8.39
C SER A 155 -36.84 -1.21 -8.10
N SER A 156 -36.61 0.07 -8.38
CA SER A 156 -37.60 1.15 -8.17
C SER A 156 -38.57 1.35 -9.33
N GLU A 157 -38.25 0.87 -10.54
CA GLU A 157 -39.09 0.93 -11.74
C GLU A 157 -38.95 -0.37 -12.58
N PHE A 158 -39.92 -0.67 -13.46
CA PHE A 158 -39.78 -1.76 -14.42
C PHE A 158 -38.69 -1.41 -15.44
N ARG A 159 -37.49 -1.95 -15.26
CA ARG A 159 -36.41 -1.85 -16.25
C ARG A 159 -35.92 -3.26 -16.58
N SER A 160 -36.16 -3.69 -17.80
CA SER A 160 -35.54 -4.89 -18.35
C SER A 160 -34.06 -4.62 -18.57
N TYR A 161 -33.18 -5.17 -17.72
CA TYR A 161 -31.76 -5.26 -18.02
C TYR A 161 -31.59 -6.43 -19.02
N SER A 162 -31.71 -6.14 -20.30
CA SER A 162 -31.36 -7.09 -21.37
C SER A 162 -30.36 -6.40 -22.27
N GLU A 163 -29.10 -6.41 -21.85
CA GLU A 163 -28.01 -6.00 -22.72
C GLU A 163 -27.01 -7.15 -22.88
N HIS A 164 -26.95 -7.67 -24.12
CA HIS A 164 -25.73 -8.29 -24.62
C HIS A 164 -24.70 -7.17 -24.83
N LEU A 165 -23.98 -6.79 -23.77
CA LEU A 165 -22.91 -5.78 -23.81
C LEU A 165 -21.74 -6.23 -22.92
N THR A 166 -20.54 -6.09 -23.47
CA THR A 166 -19.22 -6.51 -22.97
C THR A 166 -18.77 -5.87 -21.64
N SER A 167 -19.67 -5.40 -20.77
CA SER A 167 -19.31 -4.95 -19.42
C SER A 167 -20.57 -4.78 -18.57
N CYS A 168 -21.02 -5.83 -17.90
CA CYS A 168 -22.07 -5.71 -16.89
C CYS A 168 -21.49 -5.07 -15.61
N GLY A 169 -21.67 -3.75 -15.50
CA GLY A 169 -22.37 -3.14 -14.37
C GLY A 169 -21.75 -3.10 -12.97
N ALA A 170 -20.61 -3.73 -12.71
CA ALA A 170 -19.82 -3.50 -11.51
C ALA A 170 -18.34 -3.51 -11.89
N LYS A 171 -17.81 -2.35 -12.31
CA LYS A 171 -16.37 -2.16 -12.23
C LYS A 171 -16.03 -1.88 -10.78
N VAL A 172 -15.66 -2.93 -10.04
CA VAL A 172 -14.88 -2.75 -8.81
C VAL A 172 -13.57 -2.13 -9.27
N THR A 173 -13.50 -0.80 -9.18
CA THR A 173 -12.28 -0.07 -9.51
C THR A 173 -11.46 -0.05 -8.25
N VAL A 174 -10.57 -1.04 -8.08
CA VAL A 174 -9.55 -0.98 -7.04
C VAL A 174 -8.46 -0.05 -7.52
N THR A 175 -8.51 1.21 -7.08
CA THR A 175 -7.34 2.09 -7.14
C THR A 175 -6.42 1.74 -6.00
N SER A 176 -5.24 1.20 -6.35
CA SER A 176 -4.11 0.86 -5.48
C SER A 176 -3.32 2.06 -4.98
#